data_AF-A0A6G0PX92-F1
#
_entry.id   AF-A0A6G0PX92-F1
#
_cell.length_a   1.000
_cell.length_b   1.000
_cell.length_c   1.000
_cell.angle_alpha   90.00
_cell.angle_beta   90.00
_cell.angle_gamma   90.00
#
_symmetry.space_group_name_H-M   'P 1'
#
loop_
_entity.id
_entity.type
_entity.pdbx_description
1 polymer ?
#
loop_
_entity_poly.entity_id
_entity_poly.type
_entity_poly.pdbx_seq_one_letter_code
_entity_poly.pdbx_strand_id
1 'polypeptide(L)'
;MEKVVVAKNNFALVQTTVDWIETVEFQVEDIVEPFKDTLDITKVDYKAAVEDLNLGEWFFGRHPLHGCEFLDFRENLWLHTGSIIGVLFVLRETVGIINPRFLDFDTMEQRSRIARSYGAADPGVKRVISVVNLQH
;
A
#
# COMPACT_ATOMS: atom_id res chain seq x y z
N MET A 1 -1.05 22.16 19.40
CA MET A 1 -1.37 21.01 20.28
C MET A 1 -1.85 19.81 19.47
N GLU A 2 -2.80 20.00 18.55
CA GLU A 2 -3.30 18.96 17.63
C GLU A 2 -2.21 18.21 16.83
N LYS A 3 -1.29 18.94 16.18
CA LYS A 3 -0.15 18.31 15.45
C LYS A 3 0.73 17.42 16.32
N VAL A 4 0.91 17.78 17.60
CA VAL A 4 1.72 17.02 18.56
C VAL A 4 1.00 15.74 18.97
N VAL A 5 -0.33 15.80 19.15
CA VAL A 5 -1.15 14.63 19.46
C VAL A 5 -1.14 13.65 18.29
N VAL A 6 -1.31 14.14 17.06
CA VAL A 6 -1.25 13.30 15.84
C VAL A 6 0.11 12.62 15.71
N ALA A 7 1.21 13.37 15.85
CA ALA A 7 2.56 12.81 15.80
C ALA A 7 2.77 11.72 16.87
N LYS A 8 2.33 11.99 18.11
CA LYS A 8 2.41 11.00 19.20
C LYS A 8 1.63 9.72 18.89
N ASN A 9 0.43 9.86 18.33
CA ASN A 9 -0.39 8.71 17.94
C ASN A 9 0.31 7.91 16.83
N ASN A 10 0.89 8.58 15.83
CA ASN A 10 1.63 7.91 14.75
C ASN A 10 2.85 7.15 15.27
N PHE A 11 3.63 7.72 16.21
CA PHE A 11 4.73 6.99 16.85
C PHE A 11 4.25 5.79 17.67
N ALA A 12 3.10 5.91 18.34
CA ALA A 12 2.50 4.76 19.02
C ALA A 12 2.10 3.66 18.04
N LEU A 13 1.57 4.01 16.86
CA LEU A 13 1.27 3.06 15.79
C LEU A 13 2.54 2.34 15.32
N VAL A 14 3.65 3.06 15.11
CA VAL A 14 4.95 2.45 14.77
C VAL A 14 5.37 1.44 15.83
N GLN A 15 5.38 1.83 17.11
CA GLN A 15 5.79 0.93 18.18
C GLN A 15 4.91 -0.33 18.23
N THR A 16 3.59 -0.15 18.17
CA THR A 16 2.65 -1.30 18.15
C THR A 16 2.85 -2.17 16.91
N THR A 17 3.35 -1.61 15.80
CA THR A 17 3.69 -2.38 14.60
C THR A 17 4.93 -3.21 14.78
N VAL A 18 5.98 -2.59 15.33
CA VAL A 18 7.24 -3.26 15.65
C VAL A 18 7.00 -4.40 16.65
N ASP A 19 6.20 -4.16 17.68
CA ASP A 19 5.84 -5.18 18.68
C ASP A 19 5.04 -6.32 18.06
N TRP A 20 4.12 -6.03 17.14
CA TRP A 20 3.35 -7.04 16.43
C TRP A 20 4.23 -7.90 15.50
N ILE A 21 5.20 -7.31 14.79
CA ILE A 21 6.16 -8.05 13.94
C ILE A 21 6.94 -9.09 14.76
N GLU A 22 7.25 -8.80 16.01
CA GLU A 22 7.90 -9.77 16.90
C GLU A 22 7.03 -11.00 17.14
N THR A 23 5.71 -10.81 17.26
CA THR A 23 4.77 -11.89 17.59
C THR A 23 4.42 -12.81 16.42
N VAL A 24 4.49 -12.34 15.17
CA VAL A 24 4.11 -13.14 13.99
C VAL A 24 5.21 -14.12 13.60
N GLU A 25 4.89 -15.33 13.18
CA GLU A 25 5.88 -16.25 12.61
C GLU A 25 5.94 -16.09 11.09
N PHE A 26 7.15 -15.87 10.56
CA PHE A 26 7.38 -15.78 9.12
C PHE A 26 7.68 -17.18 8.60
N GLN A 27 6.68 -17.82 8.00
CA GLN A 27 6.83 -19.13 7.39
C GLN A 27 7.43 -18.95 5.99
N VAL A 28 8.76 -19.07 5.89
CA VAL A 28 9.50 -18.90 4.62
C VAL A 28 9.00 -19.87 3.54
N GLU A 29 8.53 -21.05 3.95
CA GLU A 29 7.95 -22.06 3.06
C GLU A 29 6.65 -21.60 2.37
N ASP A 30 5.93 -20.64 2.96
CA ASP A 30 4.70 -20.07 2.39
C ASP A 30 4.99 -18.99 1.32
N ILE A 31 6.24 -18.53 1.20
CA ILE A 31 6.66 -17.56 0.18
C ILE A 31 6.83 -18.30 -1.16
N VAL A 32 5.87 -18.08 -2.05
CA VAL A 32 5.82 -18.70 -3.38
C VAL A 32 6.14 -17.72 -4.50
N GLU A 33 6.52 -18.23 -5.67
CA GLU A 33 6.69 -17.42 -6.89
C GLU A 33 5.43 -16.57 -7.17
N PRO A 34 5.56 -15.30 -7.56
CA PRO A 34 6.79 -14.57 -7.90
C PRO A 34 7.50 -13.88 -6.72
N PHE A 35 6.99 -14.01 -5.50
CA PHE A 35 7.42 -13.24 -4.32
C PHE A 35 8.68 -13.79 -3.64
N LYS A 36 9.47 -14.60 -4.36
CA LYS A 36 10.72 -15.16 -3.81
C LYS A 36 11.82 -14.13 -3.63
N ASP A 37 11.65 -12.95 -4.21
CA ASP A 37 12.53 -11.79 -4.03
C ASP A 37 12.52 -11.24 -2.59
N THR A 38 11.59 -11.70 -1.74
CA THR A 38 11.56 -11.32 -0.32
C THR A 38 12.03 -12.43 0.64
N LEU A 39 12.56 -13.54 0.12
CA LEU A 39 12.98 -14.70 0.95
C LEU A 39 14.13 -14.39 1.91
N ASP A 40 15.00 -13.46 1.54
CA ASP A 40 16.17 -13.05 2.31
C ASP A 40 15.88 -11.89 3.29
N ILE A 41 14.68 -11.31 3.22
CA ILE A 41 14.28 -10.23 4.12
C ILE A 41 13.96 -10.82 5.50
N THR A 42 14.72 -10.39 6.51
CA THR A 42 14.54 -10.86 7.87
C THR A 42 13.50 -10.02 8.62
N LYS A 43 12.96 -10.56 9.74
CA LYS A 43 12.14 -9.77 10.67
C LYS A 43 12.82 -8.46 11.11
N VAL A 44 14.15 -8.49 11.28
CA VAL A 44 14.93 -7.31 11.68
C VAL A 44 14.86 -6.24 10.59
N ASP A 45 14.97 -6.64 9.33
CA ASP A 45 14.85 -5.72 8.19
C ASP A 45 13.44 -5.12 8.08
N TYR A 46 12.39 -5.93 8.31
CA TYR A 46 11.02 -5.42 8.35
C TYR A 46 10.78 -4.41 9.48
N LYS A 47 11.33 -4.67 10.67
CA LYS A 47 11.24 -3.72 11.80
C LYS A 47 11.96 -2.42 11.47
N ALA A 48 13.18 -2.50 10.94
CA ALA A 48 13.95 -1.33 10.55
C ALA A 48 13.19 -0.49 9.49
N ALA A 49 12.59 -1.15 8.49
CA ALA A 49 11.78 -0.48 7.49
C ALA A 49 10.54 0.24 8.07
N VAL A 50 9.91 -0.34 9.10
CA VAL A 50 8.79 0.28 9.83
C VAL A 50 9.24 1.48 10.66
N GLU A 51 10.39 1.38 11.32
CA GLU A 51 10.96 2.45 12.15
C GLU A 51 11.42 3.65 11.30
N ASP A 52 11.96 3.38 10.11
CA ASP A 52 12.44 4.40 9.16
C ASP A 52 11.32 4.97 8.26
N LEU A 53 10.09 4.47 8.39
CA LEU A 53 8.98 4.88 7.53
C LEU A 53 8.65 6.37 7.71
N ASN A 54 8.63 7.11 6.61
CA ASN A 54 8.14 8.49 6.63
C ASN A 54 6.63 8.53 6.89
N LEU A 55 6.23 8.82 8.13
CA LEU A 55 4.83 8.84 8.58
C LEU A 55 4.01 10.03 8.04
N GLY A 56 4.66 11.01 7.42
CA GLY A 56 4.01 12.18 6.85
C GLY A 56 3.34 11.94 5.51
N GLU A 57 2.88 13.03 4.89
CA GLU A 57 2.43 13.03 3.50
C GLU A 57 3.65 12.91 2.58
N TRP A 58 3.58 11.99 1.62
CA TRP A 58 4.54 11.84 0.55
C TRP A 58 3.82 11.57 -0.77
N PHE A 59 4.48 11.86 -1.88
CA PHE A 59 3.86 11.82 -3.20
C PHE A 59 4.42 10.67 -4.02
N PHE A 60 3.54 9.78 -4.49
CA PHE A 60 3.85 8.87 -5.58
C PHE A 60 3.28 9.43 -6.88
N GLY A 61 4.15 10.05 -7.69
CA GLY A 61 3.72 10.84 -8.84
C GLY A 61 2.88 12.04 -8.40
N ARG A 62 1.57 12.04 -8.70
CA ARG A 62 0.62 13.09 -8.31
C ARG A 62 -0.32 12.67 -7.16
N HIS A 63 -0.07 11.51 -6.56
CA HIS A 63 -0.95 10.96 -5.54
C HIS A 63 -0.35 11.16 -4.15
N PRO A 64 -1.02 11.93 -3.26
CA PRO A 64 -0.62 12.01 -1.87
C PRO A 64 -0.92 10.68 -1.19
N LEU A 65 0.04 10.20 -0.41
CA LEU A 65 -0.05 9.03 0.45
C LEU A 65 0.44 9.43 1.84
N HIS A 66 -0.19 8.89 2.88
CA HIS A 66 0.29 9.09 4.25
C HIS A 66 0.98 7.82 4.74
N GLY A 67 2.23 7.94 5.19
CA GLY A 67 3.01 6.79 5.66
C GLY A 67 2.33 6.02 6.79
N CYS A 68 1.63 6.71 7.69
CA CYS A 68 0.93 6.07 8.80
C CYS A 68 -0.17 5.10 8.35
N GLU A 69 -0.81 5.32 7.21
CA GLU A 69 -1.85 4.41 6.66
C GLU A 69 -1.24 3.07 6.23
N PHE A 70 0.05 3.02 5.87
CA PHE A 70 0.69 1.76 5.53
C PHE A 70 0.70 0.81 6.72
N LEU A 71 0.80 1.31 7.95
CA LEU A 71 0.83 0.50 9.17
C LEU A 71 -0.48 -0.25 9.47
N ASP A 72 -1.53 -0.06 8.66
CA ASP A 72 -2.79 -0.79 8.76
C ASP A 72 -2.70 -2.23 8.22
N PHE A 73 -1.53 -2.69 7.71
CA PHE A 73 -1.32 -4.10 7.34
C PHE A 73 -1.32 -5.06 8.53
N ARG A 74 -1.35 -4.53 9.76
CA ARG A 74 -1.34 -5.32 10.99
C ARG A 74 -2.70 -5.95 11.28
N GLU A 75 -2.63 -7.06 12.02
CA GLU A 75 -3.75 -7.89 12.46
C GLU A 75 -5.14 -7.23 12.49
N ASN A 76 -6.06 -7.82 11.73
CA ASN A 76 -7.51 -7.55 11.73
C ASN A 76 -7.92 -6.09 11.46
N LEU A 77 -7.00 -5.25 10.97
CA LEU A 77 -7.35 -3.92 10.48
C LEU A 77 -7.80 -3.99 9.03
N TRP A 78 -8.73 -3.10 8.68
CA TRP A 78 -9.11 -2.90 7.30
C TRP A 78 -8.02 -2.11 6.60
N LEU A 79 -7.53 -2.63 5.48
CA LEU A 79 -6.55 -1.92 4.67
C LEU A 79 -7.11 -0.58 4.20
N HIS A 80 -6.38 0.50 4.50
CA HIS A 80 -6.73 1.81 3.99
C HIS A 80 -6.52 1.88 2.47
N THR A 81 -7.32 2.71 1.80
CA THR A 81 -7.20 2.89 0.34
C THR A 81 -5.80 3.39 -0.06
N GLY A 82 -5.16 4.21 0.77
CA GLY A 82 -3.79 4.69 0.52
C GLY A 82 -2.76 3.57 0.48
N SER A 83 -2.84 2.61 1.41
CA SER A 83 -1.95 1.44 1.47
C SER A 83 -2.11 0.56 0.23
N ILE A 84 -3.34 0.32 -0.21
CA ILE A 84 -3.65 -0.40 -1.45
C ILE A 84 -3.09 0.33 -2.67
N ILE A 85 -3.31 1.65 -2.75
CA ILE A 85 -2.79 2.46 -3.87
C ILE A 85 -1.25 2.43 -3.89
N GLY A 86 -0.60 2.54 -2.72
CA GLY A 86 0.86 2.47 -2.61
C GLY A 86 1.43 1.17 -3.16
N VAL A 87 0.84 0.02 -2.77
CA VAL A 87 1.26 -1.30 -3.28
C VAL A 87 1.00 -1.44 -4.78
N LEU A 88 -0.17 -0.98 -5.27
CA LEU A 88 -0.45 -0.99 -6.72
C LEU A 88 0.60 -0.18 -7.49
N PHE A 89 1.04 0.96 -6.95
CA PHE A 89 2.06 1.77 -7.60
C PHE A 89 3.43 1.09 -7.72
N VAL A 90 3.83 0.28 -6.74
CA VAL A 90 5.04 -0.56 -6.84
C VAL A 90 4.91 -1.56 -7.99
N LEU A 91 3.73 -2.16 -8.18
CA LEU A 91 3.50 -3.12 -9.27
C LEU A 91 3.48 -2.50 -10.66
N ARG A 92 3.31 -1.17 -10.77
CA ARG A 92 3.12 -0.46 -12.03
C ARG A 92 4.28 -0.65 -13.03
N GLU A 93 5.48 -0.96 -12.56
CA GLU A 93 6.63 -1.22 -13.45
C GLU A 93 6.42 -2.44 -14.37
N THR A 94 5.55 -3.37 -13.99
CA THR A 94 5.32 -4.63 -14.71
C THR A 94 3.89 -4.80 -15.24
N VAL A 95 2.93 -4.03 -14.71
CA VAL A 95 1.51 -4.11 -15.05
C VAL A 95 0.86 -2.72 -15.08
N GLY A 96 -0.25 -2.59 -15.80
CA GLY A 96 -1.13 -1.44 -15.64
C GLY A 96 -1.92 -1.55 -14.34
N ILE A 97 -2.22 -0.43 -13.70
CA ILE A 97 -3.05 -0.42 -12.50
C ILE A 97 -4.28 0.46 -12.69
N ILE A 98 -5.36 0.13 -11.97
CA ILE A 98 -6.58 0.93 -11.92
C ILE A 98 -6.82 1.33 -10.47
N ASN A 99 -7.10 2.62 -10.27
CA ASN A 99 -7.44 3.19 -8.96
C ASN A 99 -8.57 2.40 -8.28
N PRO A 100 -8.45 2.05 -6.98
CA PRO A 100 -9.49 1.32 -6.26
C PRO A 100 -10.89 1.96 -6.26
N ARG A 101 -10.95 3.29 -6.44
CA ARG A 101 -12.17 4.09 -6.56
C ARG A 101 -12.75 4.11 -7.98
N PHE A 102 -12.25 3.26 -8.88
CA PHE A 102 -12.70 3.24 -10.29
C PHE A 102 -14.21 3.04 -10.42
N LEU A 103 -14.81 2.25 -9.53
CA LEU A 103 -16.26 2.02 -9.53
C LEU A 103 -17.06 3.19 -8.95
N ASP A 104 -16.46 4.05 -8.12
CA ASP A 104 -17.09 5.24 -7.54
C ASP A 104 -17.43 6.31 -8.60
N PHE A 105 -16.82 6.25 -9.79
CA PHE A 105 -17.08 7.23 -10.86
C PHE A 105 -18.32 6.84 -11.66
N ASP A 106 -19.21 7.81 -11.89
CA ASP A 106 -20.50 7.58 -12.54
C ASP A 106 -20.39 7.36 -14.06
N THR A 107 -19.45 8.03 -14.72
CA THR A 107 -19.36 7.99 -16.20
C THR A 107 -18.20 7.13 -16.69
N MET A 108 -18.41 6.47 -17.84
CA MET A 108 -17.36 5.70 -18.52
C MET A 108 -16.16 6.60 -18.91
N GLU A 109 -16.41 7.87 -19.19
CA GLU A 109 -15.36 8.84 -19.53
C GLU A 109 -14.47 9.16 -18.33
N GLN A 110 -15.06 9.36 -17.14
CA GLN A 110 -14.31 9.53 -15.89
C GLN A 110 -13.49 8.29 -15.58
N ARG A 111 -14.13 7.12 -15.62
CA ARG A 111 -13.48 5.82 -15.44
C ARG A 111 -12.29 5.62 -16.38
N SER A 112 -12.50 5.86 -17.68
CA SER A 112 -11.46 5.74 -18.70
C SER A 112 -10.32 6.76 -18.52
N ARG A 113 -10.63 7.98 -18.08
CA ARG A 113 -9.62 9.01 -17.78
C ARG A 113 -8.75 8.60 -16.59
N ILE A 114 -9.35 8.09 -15.52
CA ILE A 114 -8.60 7.63 -14.35
C ILE A 114 -7.81 6.36 -14.64
N ALA A 115 -8.38 5.36 -15.29
CA ALA A 115 -7.61 4.16 -15.69
C ALA A 115 -6.37 4.55 -16.53
N ARG A 116 -6.51 5.48 -17.47
CA ARG A 116 -5.38 6.00 -18.25
C ARG A 116 -4.34 6.73 -17.41
N SER A 117 -4.75 7.57 -16.44
CA SER A 117 -3.78 8.30 -15.61
C SER A 117 -2.93 7.38 -14.73
N TYR A 118 -3.39 6.16 -14.50
CA TYR A 118 -2.70 5.11 -13.74
C TYR A 118 -1.94 4.12 -14.64
N GLY A 119 -1.83 4.40 -15.94
CA GLY A 119 -1.06 3.62 -16.90
C GLY A 119 -1.76 2.36 -17.40
N ALA A 120 -3.04 2.14 -17.09
CA ALA A 120 -3.77 0.95 -17.54
C ALA A 120 -3.89 0.83 -19.08
N ALA A 121 -3.70 1.94 -19.81
CA ALA A 121 -3.74 1.97 -21.27
C ALA A 121 -2.38 2.29 -21.92
N ASP A 122 -1.28 2.24 -21.15
CA ASP A 122 0.04 2.55 -21.67
C ASP A 122 0.44 1.50 -22.73
N PRO A 123 0.98 1.91 -23.90
CA PRO A 123 1.40 0.98 -24.93
C PRO A 123 2.48 0.04 -24.39
N GLY A 124 2.17 -1.27 -24.30
CA GLY A 124 3.07 -2.30 -23.76
C GLY A 124 2.56 -2.98 -22.50
N VAL A 125 1.56 -2.42 -21.83
CA VAL A 125 0.88 -3.07 -20.71
C VAL A 125 0.11 -4.30 -21.21
N LYS A 126 0.47 -5.49 -20.70
CA LYS A 126 -0.19 -6.77 -21.05
C LYS A 126 -1.23 -7.22 -20.03
N ARG A 127 -1.17 -6.71 -18.80
CA ARG A 127 -2.02 -7.09 -17.68
C ARG A 127 -2.39 -5.84 -16.90
N VAL A 128 -3.63 -5.80 -16.40
CA VAL A 128 -4.14 -4.71 -15.57
C VAL A 128 -4.64 -5.27 -14.25
N ILE A 129 -4.25 -4.64 -13.15
CA ILE A 129 -4.65 -5.03 -11.79
C ILE A 129 -5.44 -3.90 -11.13
N SER A 130 -6.47 -4.27 -10.38
CA SER A 130 -7.23 -3.35 -9.53
C SER A 130 -7.71 -4.08 -8.28
N VAL A 131 -8.01 -3.31 -7.25
CA VAL A 131 -8.66 -3.78 -6.03
C VAL A 131 -9.96 -3.00 -5.90
N VAL A 132 -11.08 -3.69 -5.74
CA VAL A 132 -12.40 -3.07 -5.61
C VAL A 132 -12.94 -3.33 -4.21
N ASN A 133 -13.45 -2.29 -3.57
CA ASN A 133 -14.23 -2.47 -2.36
C ASN A 133 -15.64 -2.95 -2.75
N LEU A 134 -16.00 -4.15 -2.32
CA LEU A 134 -17.29 -4.79 -2.65
C LEU A 134 -18.43 -4.38 -1.73
N GLN A 135 -18.17 -3.62 -0.65
CA GLN A 135 -19.21 -3.17 0.28
C GLN A 135 -19.98 -1.94 -0.22
N HIS A 136 -19.96 -1.69 -1.53
CA HIS A 136 -20.67 -0.59 -2.18
C HIS A 136 -21.89 -1.07 -2.97
#